data_AF-A0A2G5P883-F1
#
_entry.id   AF-A0A2G5P883-F1
#
_cell.length_a   1.000
_cell.length_b   1.000
_cell.length_c   1.000
_cell.angle_alpha   90.00
_cell.angle_beta   90.00
_cell.angle_gamma   90.00
#
_symmetry.space_group_name_H-M   'P 1'
#
loop_
_entity.id
_entity.type
_entity.pdbx_description
1 polymer ?
#
loop_
_entity_poly.entity_id
_entity_poly.type
_entity_poly.pdbx_seq_one_letter_code
_entity_poly.pdbx_strand_id
1 'polypeptide(L)' 'MGFMVDQSLLAQAKRLSVAERVELADAILGTVDAESFPVSAEVAALIDARIAEADANPGLGRSWEDVSADLRSRIR' A
#
# COMPACT_ATOMS: atom_id res chain seq x y z
N MET A 1 13.62 15.61 -7.83
CA MET A 1 12.48 16.01 -8.67
C MET A 1 11.26 15.32 -8.09
N GLY A 2 10.36 16.05 -7.43
CA GLY A 2 9.18 15.43 -6.82
C GLY A 2 8.18 15.08 -7.92
N PHE A 3 7.89 13.79 -8.11
CA PHE A 3 6.83 13.38 -9.02
C PHE A 3 5.50 13.82 -8.39
N MET A 4 4.82 14.76 -9.05
CA MET A 4 3.48 15.16 -8.65
C MET A 4 2.49 14.49 -9.59
N VAL A 5 1.53 13.77 -9.00
CA VAL A 5 0.41 13.20 -9.77
C VAL A 5 -0.35 14.33 -10.46
N ASP A 6 -0.67 14.15 -11.74
CA ASP A 6 -1.51 15.08 -12.48
C ASP A 6 -2.85 15.27 -11.73
N GLN A 7 -3.15 16.51 -11.37
CA GLN A 7 -4.31 16.82 -10.53
C GLN A 7 -5.65 16.62 -11.25
N SER A 8 -5.67 16.76 -12.58
CA SER A 8 -6.84 16.45 -13.40
C SER A 8 -7.09 14.95 -13.44
N LEU A 9 -6.04 14.15 -13.60
CA LEU A 9 -6.13 12.69 -13.55
C LEU A 9 -6.63 12.21 -12.19
N LEU A 10 -6.09 12.76 -11.09
CA LEU A 10 -6.54 12.44 -9.74
C LEU A 10 -8.01 12.82 -9.51
N ALA A 11 -8.44 13.99 -10.00
CA ALA A 11 -9.83 14.42 -9.90
C ALA A 11 -10.79 13.50 -10.69
N GLN A 12 -10.35 13.01 -11.85
CA GLN A 12 -11.12 12.04 -12.64
C GLN A 12 -11.23 10.69 -11.92
N ALA A 13 -10.12 10.15 -11.41
CA ALA A 13 -10.12 8.90 -10.65
C ALA A 13 -11.04 8.98 -9.42
N LYS A 14 -11.08 10.12 -8.73
CA LYS A 14 -11.96 10.34 -7.57
C LYS A 14 -13.46 10.32 -7.90
N ARG A 15 -13.85 10.51 -9.16
CA ARG A 15 -15.27 10.43 -9.60
C ARG A 15 -15.74 9.00 -9.85
N LEU A 16 -14.81 8.07 -10.04
CA LEU A 16 -15.12 6.64 -10.17
C LEU A 16 -15.69 6.09 -8.85
N SER A 17 -16.46 5.01 -8.94
CA SER A 17 -16.88 4.23 -7.78
C SER A 17 -15.66 3.63 -7.05
N VAL A 18 -15.84 3.19 -5.80
CA VAL A 18 -14.76 2.55 -5.04
C VAL A 18 -14.19 1.34 -5.78
N ALA A 19 -15.05 0.50 -6.36
CA ALA A 19 -14.65 -0.70 -7.07
C ALA A 19 -13.81 -0.36 -8.32
N GLU A 20 -14.27 0.58 -9.13
CA GLU A 20 -13.53 1.06 -10.31
C GLU A 20 -12.19 1.71 -9.94
N ARG A 21 -12.10 2.40 -8.81
CA ARG A 21 -10.81 2.93 -8.32
C ARG A 21 -9.83 1.84 -7.94
N VAL A 22 -10.31 0.76 -7.32
CA VAL A 22 -9.47 -0.40 -6.97
C VAL A 22 -8.98 -1.09 -8.24
N GLU A 23 -9.87 -1.34 -9.20
CA GLU A 23 -9.52 -1.93 -10.49
C GLU A 23 -8.51 -1.07 -11.27
N LEU A 24 -8.72 0.26 -11.32
CA LEU A 24 -7.78 1.18 -11.94
C LEU A 24 -6.40 1.16 -11.25
N ALA A 25 -6.37 1.10 -9.92
CA ALA A 25 -5.11 1.04 -9.18
C ALA A 25 -4.34 -0.26 -9.49
N ASP A 26 -5.03 -1.40 -9.52
CA ASP A 26 -4.45 -2.70 -9.86
C ASP A 26 -3.92 -2.71 -11.30
N ALA A 27 -4.71 -2.20 -12.26
CA ALA A 27 -4.29 -2.09 -13.65
C ALA A 27 -3.05 -1.20 -13.81
N ILE A 28 -2.96 -0.07 -13.10
CA ILE A 28 -1.77 0.80 -13.12
C ILE A 28 -0.57 0.07 -12.52
N LEU A 29 -0.74 -0.55 -11.35
CA LEU A 29 0.33 -1.29 -10.68
C LEU A 29 0.85 -2.45 -11.55
N GLY A 30 -0.03 -3.14 -12.28
CA GLY A 30 0.35 -4.20 -13.22
C GLY A 30 1.18 -3.75 -14.41
N THR A 31 1.27 -2.44 -14.68
CA THR A 31 2.18 -1.89 -15.71
C THR A 31 3.59 -1.59 -15.19
N VAL A 32 3.78 -1.66 -13.87
CA VAL A 32 5.07 -1.43 -13.23
C VAL A 32 5.84 -2.75 -13.15
N ASP A 33 7.02 -2.80 -13.79
CA ASP A 33 7.91 -3.94 -13.67
C ASP A 33 8.50 -4.02 -12.26
N ALA A 34 8.56 -5.22 -11.68
CA ALA A 34 9.15 -5.45 -10.35
C ALA A 34 10.62 -5.00 -10.31
N GLU A 35 11.34 -5.14 -11.42
CA GLU A 35 12.72 -4.68 -11.56
C GLU A 35 12.85 -3.14 -11.53
N SER A 36 11.75 -2.40 -11.73
CA SER A 36 11.75 -0.93 -11.61
C SER A 36 11.84 -0.47 -10.15
N PHE A 37 11.49 -1.33 -9.19
CA PHE A 37 11.52 -1.04 -7.76
C PHE A 37 12.13 -2.22 -6.99
N PRO A 38 13.45 -2.46 -7.12
CA PRO A 38 14.09 -3.58 -6.45
C PRO A 38 13.97 -3.41 -4.93
N VAL A 39 13.47 -4.46 -4.29
CA VAL A 39 13.42 -4.56 -2.83
C VAL A 39 14.81 -4.95 -2.34
N SER A 40 15.37 -4.21 -1.37
CA SER A 40 16.67 -4.57 -0.81
C SER A 40 16.59 -5.91 -0.07
N ALA A 41 17.72 -6.62 0.06
CA ALA A 41 17.76 -7.89 0.77
C ALA A 41 17.27 -7.76 2.22
N GLU A 42 17.54 -6.63 2.87
CA GLU A 42 17.08 -6.34 4.23
C GLU A 42 15.56 -6.16 4.29
N VAL A 43 14.97 -5.48 3.31
CA VAL A 43 13.51 -5.29 3.25
C VAL A 43 12.82 -6.61 2.91
N ALA A 44 13.36 -7.41 2.00
CA ALA A 44 12.85 -8.73 1.68
C ALA A 44 12.86 -9.64 2.91
N ALA A 45 14.00 -9.72 3.62
CA ALA A 45 14.12 -10.50 4.85
C ALA A 45 13.14 -10.02 5.95
N LEU A 46 12.90 -8.71 6.04
CA LEU A 46 11.90 -8.16 6.96
C LEU A 46 10.48 -8.61 6.58
N ILE A 47 10.13 -8.58 5.30
CA ILE A 47 8.82 -9.04 4.82
C ILE A 47 8.62 -10.52 5.17
N ASP A 48 9.60 -11.37 4.87
CA ASP A 48 9.56 -12.80 5.17
C ASP A 48 9.37 -13.07 6.67
N ALA A 49 10.10 -12.34 7.52
CA ALA A 49 9.97 -12.45 8.97
C ALA A 49 8.56 -12.06 9.46
N ARG A 50 7.93 -11.03 8.87
CA ARG A 50 6.58 -10.59 9.24
C ARG A 50 5.50 -11.56 8.77
N ILE A 51 5.69 -12.19 7.61
CA ILE A 51 4.82 -13.26 7.15
C ILE A 51 4.89 -14.44 8.12
N ALA A 52 6.10 -14.89 8.48
CA ALA A 52 6.29 -15.99 9.43
C ALA A 52 5.69 -15.68 10.83
N GLU A 53 5.83 -14.44 11.31
CA GLU A 53 5.21 -13.99 12.57
C GLU A 53 3.68 -14.05 12.51
N ALA A 54 3.09 -13.60 11.41
CA ALA A 54 1.64 -13.62 11.18
C ALA A 54 1.09 -15.04 11.06
N ASP A 55 1.80 -15.92 10.33
CA ASP A 55 1.42 -17.33 10.18
C ASP A 55 1.49 -18.10 11.51
N ALA A 56 2.50 -17.81 12.33
CA ALA A 56 2.63 -18.40 13.66
C ALA A 56 1.58 -17.88 14.65
N ASN A 57 1.08 -16.65 14.46
CA ASN A 57 0.18 -15.99 15.40
C ASN A 57 -0.98 -15.24 14.70
N PRO A 58 -1.89 -15.94 14.01
CA PRO A 58 -2.92 -15.32 13.16
C PRO A 58 -3.90 -14.42 13.93
N GLY A 59 -4.03 -14.59 15.25
CA GLY A 59 -4.89 -13.77 16.11
C GLY A 59 -4.25 -12.50 16.66
N LEU A 60 -2.95 -12.26 16.43
CA LEU A 60 -2.23 -11.07 16.94
C LEU A 60 -2.28 -9.86 15.99
N GLY A 61 -2.93 -10.02 14.82
CA GLY A 61 -3.14 -8.91 13.89
C GLY A 61 -3.98 -7.80 14.50
N ARG A 62 -3.62 -6.54 14.22
CA ARG A 62 -4.47 -5.37 14.47
C ARG A 62 -5.30 -5.07 13.25
N SER A 63 -6.53 -4.59 13.42
CA SER A 63 -7.31 -4.11 12.29
C SER A 63 -6.63 -2.90 11.64
N TRP A 64 -6.81 -2.72 10.33
CA TRP A 64 -6.31 -1.52 9.66
C TRP A 64 -6.90 -0.23 10.26
N GLU A 65 -8.14 -0.26 10.74
CA GLU A 65 -8.76 0.87 11.42
C GLU A 65 -8.00 1.25 12.70
N ASP A 66 -7.62 0.27 13.52
CA ASP A 66 -6.83 0.51 14.74
C ASP A 66 -5.44 1.05 14.42
N VAL A 67 -4.78 0.49 13.41
CA VAL A 67 -3.46 0.95 12.95
C VAL A 67 -3.55 2.37 12.39
N SER A 68 -4.55 2.65 11.56
CA SER A 68 -4.76 3.97 10.96
C SER A 68 -5.08 5.04 12.02
N ALA A 69 -5.91 4.72 13.01
CA ALA A 69 -6.24 5.62 14.09
C ALA A 69 -5.02 5.96 14.96
N ASP A 70 -4.19 4.96 15.30
CA ASP A 70 -2.94 5.13 16.03
C ASP A 70 -1.90 5.94 15.24
N LEU A 71 -1.77 5.72 13.94
CA LEU A 71 -0.87 6.53 13.11
C LEU A 71 -1.31 8.00 13.03
N ARG A 72 -2.62 8.27 12.88
CA ARG A 72 -3.13 9.64 12.86
C ARG A 72 -2.96 10.37 14.19
N SER A 73 -3.07 9.66 15.32
CA SER A 73 -2.90 10.27 16.64
C SER A 73 -1.46 10.73 16.89
N ARG A 74 -0.46 10.05 16.30
CA ARG A 74 0.97 10.38 16.40
C ARG A 74 1.43 11.56 15.52
N ILE A 75 0.60 11.98 14.57
CA ILE A 75 0.90 13.07 13.62
C ILE A 75 0.34 14.43 14.11
N ARG A 76 -0.43 14.43 15.21
CA ARG A 76 -0.83 15.66 15.93
C ARG A 76 0.20 16.06 16.97
#